data_AF-A0A7W5V6Q0-F1
#
_entry.id   AF-A0A7W5V6Q0-F1
#
_cell.length_a   1.000
_cell.length_b   1.000
_cell.length_c   1.000
_cell.angle_alpha   90.00
_cell.angle_beta   90.00
_cell.angle_gamma   90.00
#
_symmetry.space_group_name_H-M   'P 1'
#
loop_
_entity.id
_entity.type
_entity.pdbx_description
1 polymer ?
#
loop_
_entity_poly.entity_id
_entity_poly.type
_entity_poly.pdbx_seq_one_letter_code
_entity_poly.pdbx_strand_id
1 'polypeptide(L)'
;MPKHYLMCRPDFFTVEYAINPWMDPEAGADRDVAVRQWEGLKAAYEALGHTVSLIDPIEGLPDMVFAANGALVAGGRVYGARFAFPERAAEGPAYLNWFAERGFPTHEAVHVNEGEGDFLAMDEVILAGTGFRTSREAHGEAQEFLGRPVVSLTLVDPRFYHLDTALFPLHGRNIAYYPGAFSEGSLRVLRRMFPDAVIAGADDAEVLGLNAVSDGEHIVINSEAHDLQLDLKRRGYEVIPVELSELRKAGGGPKCCTLEIRGEN
;
A
#
# COMPACT_ATOMS: atom_id res chain seq x y z
N MET A 1 13.45 -4.38 -13.89
CA MET A 1 12.71 -5.56 -14.42
C MET A 1 11.23 -5.23 -14.38
N PRO A 2 10.44 -5.58 -15.40
CA PRO A 2 8.99 -5.37 -15.38
C PRO A 2 8.35 -5.94 -14.12
N LYS A 3 7.46 -5.16 -13.51
CA LYS A 3 6.66 -5.56 -12.35
C LYS A 3 5.27 -6.01 -12.80
N HIS A 4 4.57 -6.74 -11.94
CA HIS A 4 3.18 -7.16 -12.17
C HIS A 4 2.32 -6.66 -11.01
N TYR A 5 1.31 -5.86 -11.32
CA TYR A 5 0.38 -5.28 -10.35
C TYR A 5 -1.03 -5.83 -10.54
N LEU A 6 -1.74 -6.01 -9.42
CA LEU A 6 -3.18 -6.18 -9.37
C LEU A 6 -3.80 -4.84 -8.93
N MET A 7 -4.80 -4.39 -9.68
CA MET A 7 -5.57 -3.19 -9.37
C MET A 7 -7.07 -3.49 -9.52
N CYS A 8 -7.91 -2.70 -8.85
CA CYS A 8 -9.36 -2.77 -8.96
C CYS A 8 -9.88 -1.42 -9.44
N ARG A 9 -10.74 -1.43 -10.46
CA ARG A 9 -11.27 -0.20 -11.05
C ARG A 9 -12.32 0.42 -10.11
N PRO A 10 -12.31 1.75 -9.87
CA PRO A 10 -13.22 2.41 -8.93
C PRO A 10 -14.66 2.62 -9.45
N ASP A 11 -15.27 1.61 -10.09
CA ASP A 11 -16.61 1.74 -10.70
C ASP A 11 -17.73 1.94 -9.66
N PHE A 12 -17.50 1.50 -8.42
CA PHE A 12 -18.41 1.68 -7.28
C PHE A 12 -17.80 2.55 -6.17
N PHE A 13 -16.73 3.29 -6.46
CA PHE A 13 -16.05 4.10 -5.45
C PHE A 13 -16.94 5.27 -4.98
N THR A 14 -16.96 5.46 -3.66
CA THR A 14 -17.68 6.51 -2.95
C THR A 14 -17.15 6.60 -1.51
N VAL A 15 -17.36 7.73 -0.84
CA VAL A 15 -17.05 7.91 0.58
C VAL A 15 -18.37 8.06 1.33
N GLU A 16 -18.90 6.94 1.84
CA GLU A 16 -20.22 6.88 2.52
C GLU A 16 -20.11 6.62 4.02
N TYR A 17 -18.93 6.27 4.50
CA TYR A 17 -18.61 5.99 5.89
C TYR A 17 -17.22 6.52 6.25
N ALA A 18 -16.89 6.54 7.54
CA ALA A 18 -15.59 6.98 8.03
C ALA A 18 -14.97 5.92 8.94
N ILE A 19 -13.94 5.24 8.43
CA ILE A 19 -13.14 4.24 9.16
C ILE A 19 -11.66 4.68 9.29
N ASN A 20 -11.35 5.91 8.90
CA ASN A 20 -10.07 6.58 9.09
C ASN A 20 -10.25 8.11 9.13
N PRO A 21 -9.24 8.89 9.58
CA PRO A 21 -9.37 10.34 9.72
C PRO A 21 -9.47 11.15 8.42
N TRP A 22 -9.21 10.55 7.25
CA TRP A 22 -9.27 11.24 5.95
C TRP A 22 -10.69 11.26 5.38
N MET A 23 -11.50 10.27 5.75
CA MET A 23 -12.85 10.09 5.23
C MET A 23 -13.82 11.12 5.82
N ASP A 24 -14.44 11.88 4.92
CA ASP A 24 -15.56 12.78 5.23
C ASP A 24 -16.77 12.42 4.35
N PRO A 25 -17.75 11.66 4.88
CA PRO A 25 -18.95 11.31 4.13
C PRO A 25 -19.82 12.50 3.72
N GLU A 26 -19.73 13.65 4.40
CA GLU A 26 -20.47 14.85 4.01
C GLU A 26 -19.86 15.50 2.78
N ALA A 27 -18.52 15.45 2.66
CA ALA A 27 -17.81 15.94 1.48
C ALA A 27 -17.90 14.98 0.28
N GLY A 28 -17.97 13.67 0.54
CA GLY A 28 -18.06 12.63 -0.48
C GLY A 28 -16.86 12.59 -1.44
N ALA A 29 -17.00 11.89 -2.57
CA ALA A 29 -16.01 11.85 -3.64
C ALA A 29 -16.67 11.90 -5.02
N ASP A 30 -15.98 12.50 -5.99
CA ASP A 30 -16.38 12.48 -7.40
C ASP A 30 -15.83 11.22 -8.06
N ARG A 31 -16.73 10.24 -8.28
CA ARG A 31 -16.37 8.95 -8.88
C ARG A 31 -15.78 9.10 -10.29
N ASP A 32 -16.30 9.99 -11.12
CA ASP A 32 -15.83 10.12 -12.50
C ASP A 32 -14.42 10.71 -12.53
N VAL A 33 -14.10 11.63 -11.60
CA VAL A 33 -12.73 12.11 -11.38
C VAL A 33 -11.85 10.99 -10.83
N ALA A 34 -12.30 10.23 -9.83
CA ALA A 34 -11.55 9.10 -9.26
C ALA A 34 -11.18 8.05 -10.32
N VAL A 35 -12.12 7.70 -11.21
CA VAL A 35 -11.88 6.81 -12.35
C VAL A 35 -10.81 7.38 -13.28
N ARG A 36 -10.88 8.67 -13.65
CA ARG A 36 -9.85 9.28 -14.52
C ARG A 36 -8.47 9.29 -13.87
N GLN A 37 -8.40 9.59 -12.58
CA GLN A 37 -7.16 9.61 -11.81
C GLN A 37 -6.55 8.20 -11.70
N TRP A 38 -7.37 7.21 -11.40
CA TRP A 38 -6.96 5.81 -11.36
C TRP A 38 -6.47 5.29 -12.72
N GLU A 39 -7.14 5.68 -13.82
CA GLU A 39 -6.67 5.35 -15.18
C GLU A 39 -5.32 6.00 -15.49
N GLY A 40 -5.08 7.22 -15.00
CA GLY A 40 -3.79 7.88 -15.07
C GLY A 40 -2.68 7.10 -14.35
N LEU A 41 -2.97 6.59 -13.15
CA LEU A 41 -2.06 5.72 -12.40
C LEU A 41 -1.76 4.42 -13.16
N LYS A 42 -2.79 3.73 -13.63
CA LYS A 42 -2.65 2.50 -14.41
C LYS A 42 -1.82 2.74 -15.68
N ALA A 43 -2.11 3.80 -16.42
CA ALA A 43 -1.39 4.15 -17.64
C ALA A 43 0.09 4.47 -17.37
N ALA A 44 0.41 5.09 -16.22
CA ALA A 44 1.79 5.33 -15.81
C ALA A 44 2.55 4.01 -15.64
N TYR A 45 1.98 2.99 -14.99
CA TYR A 45 2.60 1.68 -14.87
C TYR A 45 2.81 0.99 -16.22
N GLU A 46 1.81 1.03 -17.11
CA GLU A 46 1.91 0.43 -18.44
C GLU A 46 2.96 1.13 -19.32
N ALA A 47 3.09 2.46 -19.21
CA ALA A 47 4.12 3.24 -19.90
C ALA A 47 5.55 2.90 -19.42
N LEU A 48 5.71 2.53 -18.15
CA LEU A 48 6.96 2.02 -17.58
C LEU A 48 7.22 0.54 -17.95
N GLY A 49 6.35 -0.08 -18.75
CA GLY A 49 6.49 -1.45 -19.21
C GLY A 49 6.09 -2.50 -18.17
N HIS A 50 5.34 -2.11 -17.14
CA HIS A 50 4.79 -3.05 -16.16
C HIS A 50 3.49 -3.69 -16.67
N THR A 51 3.15 -4.85 -16.10
CA THR A 51 1.89 -5.53 -16.35
C THR A 51 0.87 -5.13 -15.29
N VAL A 52 -0.32 -4.73 -15.70
CA VAL A 52 -1.46 -4.51 -14.79
C VAL A 52 -2.55 -5.53 -15.08
N SER A 53 -2.88 -6.35 -14.08
CA SER A 53 -4.07 -7.19 -14.08
C SER A 53 -5.17 -6.55 -13.26
N LEU A 54 -6.42 -6.85 -13.62
CA LEU A 54 -7.60 -6.31 -12.96
C LEU A 54 -8.37 -7.41 -12.24
N ILE A 55 -8.89 -7.05 -11.07
CA ILE A 55 -10.01 -7.73 -10.41
C ILE A 55 -11.28 -6.94 -10.71
N ASP A 56 -12.40 -7.64 -10.91
CA ASP A 56 -13.68 -7.00 -11.13
C ASP A 56 -14.17 -6.36 -9.82
N PRO A 57 -14.60 -5.09 -9.84
CA PRO A 57 -15.14 -4.42 -8.67
C PRO A 57 -16.49 -5.04 -8.28
N ILE A 58 -16.81 -5.01 -6.99
CA ILE A 58 -18.07 -5.54 -6.45
C ILE A 58 -18.93 -4.39 -5.94
N GLU A 59 -20.19 -4.35 -6.38
CA GLU A 59 -21.16 -3.35 -5.92
C GLU A 59 -21.34 -3.44 -4.39
N GLY A 60 -21.30 -2.29 -3.73
CA GLY A 60 -21.36 -2.20 -2.27
C GLY A 60 -20.00 -2.32 -1.55
N LEU A 61 -18.89 -2.53 -2.27
CA LEU A 61 -17.52 -2.53 -1.72
C LEU A 61 -16.71 -1.37 -2.33
N PRO A 62 -16.95 -0.11 -1.91
CA PRO A 62 -16.33 1.06 -2.53
C PRO A 62 -14.81 1.11 -2.35
N ASP A 63 -14.30 0.62 -1.22
CA ASP A 63 -12.88 0.59 -0.89
C ASP A 63 -12.11 -0.54 -1.59
N MET A 64 -12.81 -1.38 -2.38
CA MET A 64 -12.17 -2.46 -3.14
C MET A 64 -11.16 -1.92 -4.16
N VAL A 65 -11.22 -0.64 -4.54
CA VAL A 65 -10.18 0.05 -5.34
C VAL A 65 -8.79 -0.01 -4.67
N PHE A 66 -8.73 -0.07 -3.34
CA PHE A 66 -7.48 -0.14 -2.57
C PHE A 66 -6.92 -1.56 -2.51
N ALA A 67 -6.48 -2.03 -3.69
CA ALA A 67 -6.00 -3.39 -3.91
C ALA A 67 -4.86 -3.81 -2.99
N ALA A 68 -4.01 -2.89 -2.54
CA ALA A 68 -2.92 -3.22 -1.61
C ALA A 68 -3.42 -3.95 -0.37
N ASN A 69 -4.63 -3.65 0.10
CA ASN A 69 -5.15 -4.29 1.31
C ASN A 69 -5.71 -5.70 1.08
N GLY A 70 -5.85 -6.15 -0.18
CA GLY A 70 -6.51 -7.41 -0.50
C GLY A 70 -5.72 -8.67 -0.11
N ALA A 71 -4.38 -8.59 -0.20
CA ALA A 71 -3.47 -9.68 0.18
C ALA A 71 -2.04 -9.15 0.28
N LEU A 72 -1.13 -10.02 0.74
CA LEU A 72 0.32 -9.87 0.65
C LEU A 72 0.89 -10.99 -0.22
N VAL A 73 1.66 -10.63 -1.26
CA VAL A 73 2.28 -11.61 -2.16
C VAL A 73 3.80 -11.57 -2.02
N ALA A 74 4.40 -12.73 -1.69
CA ALA A 74 5.85 -12.88 -1.60
C ALA A 74 6.30 -14.28 -2.00
N GLY A 75 7.27 -14.37 -2.91
CA GLY A 75 7.83 -15.65 -3.37
C GLY A 75 6.78 -16.58 -3.98
N GLY A 76 5.86 -16.02 -4.76
CA GLY A 76 4.77 -16.77 -5.39
C GLY A 76 3.64 -17.23 -4.46
N ARG A 77 3.71 -16.93 -3.15
CA ARG A 77 2.68 -17.28 -2.16
C ARG A 77 1.84 -16.07 -1.79
N VAL A 78 0.56 -16.31 -1.50
CA VAL A 78 -0.44 -15.26 -1.24
C VAL A 78 -1.02 -15.42 0.17
N TYR A 79 -0.74 -14.46 1.04
CA TYR A 79 -1.37 -14.35 2.36
C TYR A 79 -2.60 -13.44 2.26
N GLY A 80 -3.79 -13.98 2.50
CA GLY A 80 -5.05 -13.24 2.39
C GLY A 80 -5.24 -12.21 3.49
N ALA A 81 -6.04 -11.18 3.20
CA ALA A 81 -6.39 -10.17 4.18
C ALA A 81 -7.64 -10.55 5.00
N ARG A 82 -7.64 -10.12 6.27
CA ARG A 82 -8.78 -10.20 7.18
C ARG A 82 -8.96 -8.82 7.82
N PHE A 83 -9.85 -8.02 7.25
CA PHE A 83 -10.04 -6.61 7.60
C PHE A 83 -10.49 -6.41 9.05
N ALA A 84 -10.04 -5.30 9.64
CA ALA A 84 -10.42 -4.90 11.00
C ALA A 84 -11.87 -4.40 11.06
N PHE A 85 -12.34 -3.80 9.97
CA PHE A 85 -13.66 -3.17 9.87
C PHE A 85 -14.64 -4.00 9.03
N PRO A 86 -15.89 -4.16 9.49
CA PRO A 86 -16.90 -4.95 8.77
C PRO A 86 -17.23 -4.39 7.38
N GLU A 87 -17.11 -3.08 7.18
CA GLU A 87 -17.35 -2.38 5.91
C GLU A 87 -16.48 -2.94 4.77
N ARG A 88 -15.27 -3.42 5.09
CA ARG A 88 -14.31 -3.98 4.12
C ARG A 88 -14.18 -5.50 4.20
N ALA A 89 -14.90 -6.17 5.09
CA ALA A 89 -14.68 -7.59 5.40
C ALA A 89 -14.85 -8.53 4.20
N ALA A 90 -15.74 -8.19 3.26
CA ALA A 90 -15.99 -9.00 2.07
C ALA A 90 -14.91 -8.86 0.99
N GLU A 91 -14.05 -7.84 1.06
CA GLU A 91 -12.98 -7.61 0.08
C GLU A 91 -11.89 -8.67 0.19
N GLY A 92 -11.52 -9.09 1.41
CA GLY A 92 -10.46 -10.07 1.65
C GLY A 92 -10.70 -11.39 0.90
N PRO A 93 -11.87 -12.04 1.08
CA PRO A 93 -12.23 -13.23 0.31
C PRO A 93 -12.26 -12.99 -1.21
N ALA A 94 -12.71 -11.82 -1.68
CA ALA A 94 -12.75 -11.52 -3.11
C ALA A 94 -11.34 -11.51 -3.73
N TYR A 95 -10.38 -10.83 -3.09
CA TYR A 95 -8.99 -10.83 -3.52
C TYR A 95 -8.35 -12.22 -3.43
N LEU A 96 -8.57 -12.95 -2.32
CA LEU A 96 -8.01 -14.29 -2.14
C LEU A 96 -8.51 -15.27 -3.20
N ASN A 97 -9.81 -15.22 -3.54
CA ASN A 97 -10.41 -16.05 -4.59
C ASN A 97 -9.82 -15.73 -5.97
N TRP A 98 -9.61 -14.45 -6.29
CA TRP A 98 -8.98 -14.05 -7.56
C TRP A 98 -7.61 -14.70 -7.76
N PHE A 99 -6.80 -14.80 -6.70
CA PHE A 99 -5.52 -15.49 -6.71
C PHE A 99 -5.66 -17.01 -6.80
N ALA A 100 -6.57 -17.61 -6.01
CA ALA A 100 -6.80 -19.05 -6.00
C ALA A 100 -7.24 -19.57 -7.38
N GLU A 101 -8.15 -18.87 -8.05
CA GLU A 101 -8.63 -19.19 -9.41
C GLU A 101 -7.51 -19.15 -10.48
N ARG A 102 -6.43 -18.42 -10.19
CA ARG A 102 -5.23 -18.31 -11.05
C ARG A 102 -4.11 -19.24 -10.64
N GLY A 103 -4.38 -20.16 -9.70
CA GLY A 103 -3.46 -21.23 -9.31
C GLY A 103 -2.36 -20.83 -8.32
N PHE A 104 -2.48 -19.65 -7.69
CA PHE A 104 -1.54 -19.25 -6.64
C PHE A 104 -1.75 -20.09 -5.36
N PRO A 105 -0.68 -20.49 -4.65
CA PRO A 105 -0.78 -21.01 -3.30
C PRO A 105 -1.26 -19.92 -2.33
N THR A 106 -2.49 -20.07 -1.83
CA THR A 106 -3.15 -19.12 -0.94
C THR A 106 -3.22 -19.62 0.51
N HIS A 107 -3.09 -18.69 1.46
CA HIS A 107 -3.40 -18.92 2.88
C HIS A 107 -4.48 -17.94 3.35
N GLU A 108 -5.59 -18.48 3.86
CA GLU A 108 -6.64 -17.68 4.48
C GLU A 108 -6.19 -17.25 5.88
N ALA A 109 -6.21 -15.95 6.15
CA ALA A 109 -5.71 -15.42 7.41
C ALA A 109 -6.62 -15.75 8.60
N VAL A 110 -5.98 -16.21 9.68
CA VAL A 110 -6.61 -16.38 10.99
C VAL A 110 -6.64 -15.05 11.74
N HIS A 111 -5.55 -14.27 11.67
CA HIS A 111 -5.42 -13.01 12.38
C HIS A 111 -5.76 -11.79 11.51
N VAL A 112 -6.25 -10.73 12.15
CA VAL A 112 -6.63 -9.48 11.48
C VAL A 112 -5.40 -8.84 10.84
N ASN A 113 -5.49 -8.63 9.54
CA ASN A 113 -4.46 -7.96 8.75
C ASN A 113 -5.03 -7.31 7.49
N GLU A 114 -4.35 -6.28 6.99
CA GLU A 114 -4.82 -5.53 5.82
C GLU A 114 -3.75 -5.48 4.72
N GLY A 115 -3.17 -6.66 4.43
CA GLY A 115 -2.37 -6.92 3.23
C GLY A 115 -1.14 -6.02 3.09
N GLU A 116 -0.79 -5.68 1.86
CA GLU A 116 0.32 -4.77 1.54
C GLU A 116 0.15 -3.33 2.04
N GLY A 117 -1.03 -2.96 2.55
CA GLY A 117 -1.19 -1.70 3.27
C GLY A 117 -0.38 -1.68 4.57
N ASP A 118 -0.31 -2.82 5.27
CA ASP A 118 0.48 -2.95 6.50
C ASP A 118 1.71 -3.85 6.37
N PHE A 119 1.83 -4.63 5.28
CA PHE A 119 3.00 -5.46 5.02
C PHE A 119 3.78 -5.02 3.77
N LEU A 120 4.93 -4.41 3.98
CA LEU A 120 5.79 -3.96 2.89
C LEU A 120 6.90 -4.98 2.66
N ALA A 121 6.71 -5.82 1.65
CA ALA A 121 7.67 -6.83 1.24
C ALA A 121 8.89 -6.19 0.54
N MET A 122 10.07 -6.44 1.11
CA MET A 122 11.37 -6.18 0.49
C MET A 122 12.01 -7.51 0.09
N ASP A 123 13.19 -7.46 -0.53
CA ASP A 123 13.89 -8.66 -1.04
C ASP A 123 14.10 -9.73 0.05
N GLU A 124 14.56 -9.33 1.23
CA GLU A 124 14.94 -10.26 2.32
C GLU A 124 14.06 -10.19 3.57
N VAL A 125 13.19 -9.18 3.68
CA VAL A 125 12.43 -8.90 4.90
C VAL A 125 11.08 -8.33 4.54
N ILE A 126 10.08 -8.58 5.39
CA ILE A 126 8.79 -7.90 5.34
C ILE A 126 8.74 -6.92 6.53
N LEU A 127 8.50 -5.65 6.25
CA LEU A 127 8.18 -4.68 7.29
C LEU A 127 6.67 -4.74 7.56
N ALA A 128 6.27 -4.84 8.83
CA ALA A 128 4.88 -5.06 9.22
C ALA A 128 4.38 -4.00 10.21
N GLY A 129 3.37 -3.25 9.81
CA GLY A 129 2.69 -2.22 10.60
C GLY A 129 1.72 -2.82 11.61
N THR A 130 1.64 -2.21 12.78
CA THR A 130 0.60 -2.48 13.78
C THR A 130 0.30 -1.20 14.56
N GLY A 131 -0.82 -1.19 15.29
CA GLY A 131 -1.26 -0.06 16.12
C GLY A 131 -2.71 0.34 15.84
N PHE A 132 -3.16 0.21 14.59
CA PHE A 132 -4.50 0.61 14.16
C PHE A 132 -5.28 -0.50 13.46
N ARG A 133 -4.70 -1.14 12.43
CA ARG A 133 -5.40 -2.12 11.58
C ARG A 133 -4.90 -3.55 11.82
N THR A 134 -3.66 -3.83 11.40
CA THR A 134 -3.10 -5.19 11.51
C THR A 134 -2.69 -5.55 12.94
N SER A 135 -3.05 -6.76 13.37
CA SER A 135 -2.73 -7.30 14.69
C SER A 135 -1.29 -7.86 14.71
N ARG A 136 -0.64 -7.84 15.88
CA ARG A 136 0.74 -8.31 16.01
C ARG A 136 0.87 -9.82 15.75
N GLU A 137 -0.17 -10.58 16.02
CA GLU A 137 -0.24 -12.03 15.78
C GLU A 137 -0.16 -12.35 14.28
N ALA A 138 -0.76 -11.52 13.42
CA ALA A 138 -0.68 -11.68 11.97
C ALA A 138 0.77 -11.61 11.44
N HIS A 139 1.67 -10.94 12.17
CA HIS A 139 3.08 -10.87 11.78
C HIS A 139 3.76 -12.24 11.88
N GLY A 140 3.44 -13.01 12.94
CA GLY A 140 3.93 -14.38 13.10
C GLY A 140 3.33 -15.31 12.05
N GLU A 141 2.02 -15.19 11.81
CA GLU A 141 1.33 -15.97 10.78
C GLU A 141 1.92 -15.73 9.38
N ALA A 142 2.13 -14.47 9.00
CA ALA A 142 2.76 -14.10 7.73
C ALA A 142 4.19 -14.68 7.61
N GLN A 143 4.99 -14.61 8.68
CA GLN A 143 6.34 -15.17 8.70
C GLN A 143 6.34 -16.68 8.43
N GLU A 144 5.51 -17.44 9.15
CA GLU A 144 5.46 -18.90 9.03
C GLU A 144 4.99 -19.34 7.63
N PHE A 145 4.01 -18.64 7.06
CA PHE A 145 3.47 -19.01 5.75
C PHE A 145 4.38 -18.59 4.58
N LEU A 146 4.91 -17.36 4.62
CA LEU A 146 5.71 -16.77 3.53
C LEU A 146 7.21 -17.13 3.63
N GLY A 147 7.67 -17.64 4.77
CA GLY A 147 9.06 -18.04 4.97
C GLY A 147 10.05 -16.87 4.92
N ARG A 148 9.60 -15.66 5.25
CA ARG A 148 10.42 -14.43 5.26
C ARG A 148 10.41 -13.79 6.66
N PRO A 149 11.56 -13.28 7.14
CA PRO A 149 11.60 -12.52 8.39
C PRO A 149 10.61 -11.35 8.36
N VAL A 150 9.84 -11.20 9.44
CA VAL A 150 8.89 -10.09 9.60
C VAL A 150 9.35 -9.15 10.71
N VAL A 151 9.54 -7.86 10.39
CA VAL A 151 9.95 -6.83 11.36
C VAL A 151 8.76 -5.96 11.71
N SER A 152 8.36 -5.99 12.98
CA SER A 152 7.20 -5.24 13.47
C SER A 152 7.53 -3.77 13.70
N LEU A 153 6.70 -2.88 13.15
CA LEU A 153 6.74 -1.43 13.31
C LEU A 153 5.40 -0.95 13.89
N THR A 154 5.44 -0.15 14.95
CA THR A 154 4.24 0.35 15.64
C THR A 154 3.98 1.79 15.21
N LEU A 155 2.84 1.99 14.55
CA LEU A 155 2.30 3.28 14.15
C LEU A 155 1.61 3.94 15.35
N VAL A 156 1.76 5.26 15.48
CA VAL A 156 1.25 6.03 16.63
C VAL A 156 0.39 7.23 16.24
N ASP A 157 0.35 7.59 14.97
CA ASP A 157 -0.47 8.68 14.45
C ASP A 157 -1.60 8.11 13.59
N PRO A 158 -2.89 8.31 13.95
CA PRO A 158 -4.03 7.72 13.26
C PRO A 158 -4.21 8.23 11.82
N ARG A 159 -3.58 9.35 11.44
CA ARG A 159 -3.56 9.80 10.04
C ARG A 159 -2.76 8.83 9.17
N PHE A 160 -1.80 8.14 9.74
CA PHE A 160 -0.97 7.13 9.09
C PHE A 160 -1.32 5.74 9.61
N TYR A 161 -2.58 5.35 9.44
CA TYR A 161 -3.15 4.13 10.05
C TYR A 161 -2.69 2.83 9.38
N HIS A 162 -2.16 2.91 8.16
CA HIS A 162 -1.49 1.83 7.43
C HIS A 162 0.00 2.14 7.26
N LEU A 163 0.85 1.11 7.29
CA LEU A 163 2.29 1.28 7.11
C LEU A 163 2.65 1.97 5.79
N ASP A 164 1.97 1.63 4.70
CA ASP A 164 2.19 2.17 3.36
C ASP A 164 1.87 3.67 3.23
N THR A 165 1.19 4.28 4.21
CA THR A 165 0.94 5.73 4.24
C THR A 165 2.11 6.50 4.87
N ALA A 166 3.00 5.82 5.60
CA ALA A 166 4.11 6.42 6.34
C ALA A 166 5.49 5.86 5.95
N LEU A 167 5.55 4.84 5.09
CA LEU A 167 6.78 4.22 4.65
C LEU A 167 6.58 3.57 3.28
N PHE A 168 7.56 3.68 2.38
CA PHE A 168 7.63 2.81 1.21
C PHE A 168 9.05 2.28 0.96
N PRO A 169 9.20 1.04 0.44
CA PRO A 169 10.50 0.52 0.04
C PRO A 169 11.07 1.24 -1.18
N LEU A 170 12.38 1.45 -1.18
CA LEU A 170 13.18 1.94 -2.29
C LEU A 170 14.11 0.84 -2.80
N HIS A 171 14.73 1.06 -3.96
CA HIS A 171 15.81 0.22 -4.44
C HIS A 171 16.98 0.09 -3.45
N GLY A 172 17.80 -0.94 -3.63
CA GLY A 172 19.04 -1.11 -2.86
C GLY A 172 18.82 -1.45 -1.39
N ARG A 173 17.66 -2.02 -1.05
CA ARG A 173 17.23 -2.36 0.31
C ARG A 173 17.06 -1.14 1.23
N ASN A 174 16.76 0.02 0.66
CA ASN A 174 16.50 1.24 1.43
C ASN A 174 15.00 1.55 1.52
N ILE A 175 14.63 2.57 2.28
CA ILE A 175 13.24 3.01 2.44
C ILE A 175 13.14 4.55 2.43
N ALA A 176 11.94 5.05 2.18
CA ALA A 176 11.54 6.40 2.58
C ALA A 176 10.48 6.30 3.69
N TYR A 177 10.55 7.15 4.71
CA TYR A 177 9.53 7.15 5.78
C TYR A 177 9.37 8.52 6.47
N TYR A 178 8.22 8.70 7.13
CA TYR A 178 7.93 9.85 7.98
C TYR A 178 8.11 9.46 9.46
N PRO A 179 9.09 10.04 10.19
CA PRO A 179 9.36 9.63 11.57
C PRO A 179 8.20 9.85 12.54
N GLY A 180 7.38 10.88 12.32
CA GLY A 180 6.27 11.23 13.22
C GLY A 180 5.16 10.19 13.29
N ALA A 181 5.11 9.23 12.36
CA ALA A 181 4.13 8.15 12.35
C ALA A 181 4.50 6.98 13.28
N PHE A 182 5.74 6.88 13.79
CA PHE A 182 6.25 5.68 14.44
C PHE A 182 6.56 5.87 15.94
N SER A 183 6.39 4.79 16.71
CA SER A 183 6.87 4.74 18.09
C SER A 183 8.40 4.87 18.19
N GLU A 184 8.90 5.36 19.32
CA GLU A 184 10.36 5.45 19.58
C GLU A 184 11.10 4.12 19.40
N GLY A 185 10.45 2.99 19.76
CA GLY A 185 11.02 1.66 19.56
C GLY A 185 11.21 1.33 18.08
N SER A 186 10.17 1.57 17.28
CA SER A 186 10.20 1.35 15.84
C SER A 186 11.16 2.30 15.12
N LEU A 187 11.26 3.56 15.56
CA LEU A 187 12.26 4.50 15.05
C LEU A 187 13.69 4.02 15.27
N ARG A 188 14.00 3.44 16.44
CA ARG A 188 15.33 2.84 16.67
C ARG A 188 15.60 1.67 15.73
N VAL A 189 14.60 0.84 15.45
CA VAL A 189 14.71 -0.27 14.48
C VAL A 189 14.95 0.27 13.07
N LEU A 190 14.14 1.22 12.61
CA LEU A 190 14.26 1.84 11.29
C LEU A 190 15.64 2.49 11.09
N ARG A 191 16.09 3.30 12.05
CA ARG A 191 17.42 3.94 12.00
C ARG A 191 18.57 2.93 11.99
N ARG A 192 18.40 1.77 12.63
CA ARG A 192 19.41 0.71 12.67
C ARG A 192 19.46 -0.08 11.36
N MET A 193 18.30 -0.38 10.77
CA MET A 193 18.20 -1.18 9.55
C MET A 193 18.44 -0.35 8.29
N PHE A 194 18.04 0.93 8.29
CA PHE A 194 18.05 1.82 7.13
C PHE A 194 18.71 3.16 7.48
N PRO A 195 20.04 3.18 7.74
CA PRO A 195 20.76 4.41 8.11
C PRO A 195 20.72 5.48 7.01
N ASP A 196 20.55 5.07 5.74
CA ASP A 196 20.55 5.97 4.58
C ASP A 196 19.14 6.30 4.07
N ALA A 197 18.11 6.01 4.87
CA ALA A 197 16.71 6.23 4.52
C ALA A 197 16.43 7.68 4.09
N VAL A 198 15.47 7.83 3.18
CA VAL A 198 14.91 9.14 2.84
C VAL A 198 13.89 9.51 3.93
N ILE A 199 14.04 10.69 4.51
CA ILE A 199 13.17 11.17 5.59
C ILE A 199 12.22 12.21 5.02
N ALA A 200 10.93 11.90 4.98
CA ALA A 200 9.92 12.85 4.52
C ALA A 200 9.58 13.87 5.61
N GLY A 201 9.21 15.09 5.18
CA GLY A 201 8.61 16.10 6.05
C GLY A 201 7.13 15.82 6.33
N ALA A 202 6.55 16.56 7.28
CA ALA A 202 5.13 16.45 7.60
C ALA A 202 4.24 16.87 6.42
N ASP A 203 4.59 17.95 5.72
CA ASP A 203 3.80 18.49 4.61
C ASP A 203 3.62 17.46 3.48
N ASP A 204 4.70 16.77 3.08
CA ASP A 204 4.62 15.69 2.08
C ASP A 204 3.87 14.46 2.60
N ALA A 205 4.01 14.14 3.89
CA ALA A 205 3.30 13.02 4.50
C ALA A 205 1.79 13.28 4.54
N GLU A 206 1.37 14.52 4.83
CA GLU A 206 -0.04 14.93 4.91
C GLU A 206 -0.77 14.96 3.55
N VAL A 207 -0.03 14.87 2.45
CA VAL A 207 -0.58 14.63 1.11
C VAL A 207 -0.45 13.18 0.67
N LEU A 208 -0.16 12.24 1.59
CA LEU A 208 0.12 10.84 1.29
C LEU A 208 1.28 10.64 0.31
N GLY A 209 2.30 11.51 0.36
CA GLY A 209 3.49 11.42 -0.49
C GLY A 209 4.31 10.15 -0.29
N LEU A 210 4.20 9.52 0.89
CA LEU A 210 4.84 8.24 1.18
C LEU A 210 4.05 7.03 0.69
N ASN A 211 2.80 7.21 0.23
CA ASN A 211 2.01 6.15 -0.38
C ASN A 211 2.43 5.91 -1.84
N ALA A 212 3.72 5.71 -2.06
CA ALA A 212 4.35 5.65 -3.37
C ALA A 212 4.74 4.22 -3.76
N VAL A 213 4.88 3.99 -5.07
CA VAL A 213 5.35 2.72 -5.62
C VAL A 213 6.71 2.94 -6.28
N SER A 214 7.68 2.09 -5.92
CA SER A 214 9.03 2.09 -6.49
C SER A 214 9.27 0.78 -7.24
N ASP A 215 9.70 0.85 -8.50
CA ASP A 215 10.14 -0.33 -9.27
C ASP A 215 11.66 -0.59 -9.15
N GLY A 216 12.38 0.35 -8.55
CA GLY A 216 13.83 0.33 -8.37
C GLY A 216 14.55 1.51 -9.02
N GLU A 217 13.94 2.12 -10.04
CA GLU A 217 14.49 3.24 -10.82
C GLU A 217 13.47 4.39 -10.84
N HIS A 218 12.22 4.06 -11.08
CA HIS A 218 11.08 4.96 -11.11
C HIS A 218 10.32 4.94 -9.78
N ILE A 219 9.82 6.11 -9.39
CA ILE A 219 8.96 6.28 -8.22
C ILE A 219 7.67 6.97 -8.66
N VAL A 220 6.57 6.24 -8.61
CA VAL A 220 5.22 6.74 -8.83
C VAL A 220 4.67 7.28 -7.51
N ILE A 221 4.43 8.58 -7.45
CA ILE A 221 4.18 9.33 -6.21
C ILE A 221 3.08 10.38 -6.40
N ASN A 222 2.39 10.77 -5.33
CA ASN A 222 1.44 11.87 -5.39
C ASN A 222 2.15 13.18 -5.82
N SER A 223 1.58 13.87 -6.82
CA SER A 223 2.13 15.09 -7.42
C SER A 223 2.28 16.25 -6.42
N GLU A 224 1.50 16.25 -5.33
CA GLU A 224 1.52 17.26 -4.26
C GLU A 224 2.72 17.11 -3.31
N ALA A 225 3.45 15.98 -3.32
CA ALA A 225 4.57 15.71 -2.41
C ALA A 225 5.90 16.37 -2.86
N HIS A 226 5.90 17.69 -2.97
CA HIS A 226 6.95 18.45 -3.68
C HIS A 226 8.36 18.25 -3.15
N ASP A 227 8.59 18.32 -1.84
CA ASP A 227 9.95 18.28 -1.28
C ASP A 227 10.52 16.86 -1.34
N LEU A 228 9.71 15.86 -1.01
CA LEU A 228 10.04 14.44 -1.16
C LEU A 228 10.39 14.10 -2.61
N GLN A 229 9.62 14.60 -3.59
CA GLN A 229 9.94 14.41 -5.00
C GLN A 229 11.31 14.99 -5.37
N LEU A 230 11.65 16.19 -4.87
CA LEU A 230 12.96 16.81 -5.13
C LEU A 230 14.10 15.99 -4.52
N ASP A 231 13.93 15.49 -3.29
CA ASP A 231 14.94 14.69 -2.61
C ASP A 231 15.16 13.33 -3.27
N LEU A 232 14.10 12.70 -3.77
CA LEU A 232 14.19 11.46 -4.56
C LEU A 232 14.92 11.71 -5.88
N LYS A 233 14.61 12.79 -6.60
CA LYS A 233 15.32 13.18 -7.84
C LYS A 233 16.82 13.42 -7.59
N ARG A 234 17.17 14.12 -6.49
CA ARG A 234 18.57 14.36 -6.11
C ARG A 234 19.36 13.07 -5.83
N ARG A 235 18.65 12.01 -5.44
CA ARG A 235 19.21 10.67 -5.19
C ARG A 235 19.26 9.79 -6.44
N GLY A 236 18.84 10.32 -7.59
CA GLY A 236 18.95 9.66 -8.88
C GLY A 236 17.74 8.82 -9.29
N TYR A 237 16.62 8.90 -8.55
CA TYR A 237 15.37 8.26 -8.97
C TYR A 237 14.68 9.09 -10.04
N GLU A 238 14.05 8.41 -11.00
CA GLU A 238 13.09 9.04 -11.91
C GLU A 238 11.73 9.12 -11.22
N VAL A 239 11.19 10.33 -11.05
CA VAL A 239 9.96 10.53 -10.29
C VAL A 239 8.80 10.81 -11.24
N ILE A 240 7.76 9.99 -11.13
CA ILE A 240 6.55 10.00 -11.95
C ILE A 240 5.37 10.50 -11.09
N PRO A 241 5.07 11.80 -11.11
CA PRO A 241 3.96 12.35 -10.34
C PRO A 241 2.61 11.91 -10.93
N VAL A 242 1.66 11.57 -10.06
CA VAL A 242 0.28 11.23 -10.43
C VAL A 242 -0.72 12.00 -9.57
N GLU A 243 -1.89 12.29 -10.15
CA GLU A 243 -3.01 12.96 -9.47
C GLU A 243 -3.97 11.91 -8.91
N LEU A 244 -4.18 11.88 -7.59
CA LEU A 244 -5.10 10.95 -6.92
C LEU A 244 -5.94 11.65 -5.84
N SER A 245 -6.26 12.93 -6.03
CA SER A 245 -6.95 13.75 -5.05
C SER A 245 -8.28 13.17 -4.57
N GLU A 246 -9.05 12.49 -5.43
CA GLU A 246 -10.35 11.92 -5.05
C GLU A 246 -10.20 10.62 -4.27
N LEU A 247 -9.23 9.78 -4.62
CA LEU A 247 -8.93 8.56 -3.86
C LEU A 247 -8.30 8.90 -2.50
N ARG A 248 -7.57 10.01 -2.40
CA ARG A 248 -7.05 10.54 -1.14
C ARG A 248 -8.14 10.93 -0.15
N LYS A 249 -9.35 11.28 -0.60
CA LYS A 249 -10.50 11.54 0.31
C LYS A 249 -10.93 10.29 1.09
N ALA A 250 -10.56 9.09 0.63
CA ALA A 250 -10.74 7.85 1.39
C ALA A 250 -9.46 7.42 2.15
N GLY A 251 -8.40 8.23 2.11
CA GLY A 251 -7.12 7.95 2.77
C GLY A 251 -6.13 7.12 1.95
N GLY A 252 -6.33 6.97 0.64
CA GLY A 252 -5.45 6.17 -0.23
C GLY A 252 -4.68 6.99 -1.27
N GLY A 253 -3.48 6.51 -1.64
CA GLY A 253 -2.64 7.06 -2.71
C GLY A 253 -2.26 6.00 -3.75
N PRO A 254 -1.16 6.23 -4.51
CA PRO A 254 -0.71 5.30 -5.55
C PRO A 254 -0.51 3.86 -5.04
N LYS A 255 0.16 3.71 -3.89
CA LYS A 255 0.46 2.39 -3.33
C LYS A 255 -0.79 1.67 -2.87
N CYS A 256 -1.74 2.34 -2.21
CA CYS A 256 -2.99 1.70 -1.77
C CYS A 256 -3.77 1.08 -2.94
N CYS A 257 -3.74 1.72 -4.11
CA CYS A 257 -4.40 1.22 -5.33
C CYS A 257 -3.66 0.05 -6.01
N THR A 258 -2.50 -0.37 -5.47
CA THR A 258 -1.53 -1.20 -6.18
C THR A 258 -1.01 -2.34 -5.30
N LEU A 259 -1.47 -3.57 -5.59
CA LEU A 259 -0.91 -4.79 -5.01
C LEU A 259 0.13 -5.37 -5.97
N GLU A 260 1.38 -5.56 -5.52
CA GLU A 260 2.43 -6.15 -6.37
C GLU A 260 2.42 -7.68 -6.29
N ILE A 261 2.19 -8.32 -7.43
CA ILE A 261 2.25 -9.78 -7.56
C ILE A 261 3.72 -10.20 -7.68
N ARG A 262 4.32 -10.61 -6.56
CA ARG A 262 5.71 -11.08 -6.50
C ARG A 262 5.78 -12.59 -6.75
N GLY A 263 6.23 -12.98 -7.94
CA GLY A 263 6.48 -14.38 -8.31
C GLY A 263 7.70 -15.01 -7.61
N GLU A 264 8.02 -16.24 -7.99
CA GLU A 264 9.34 -16.84 -7.74
C GLU A 264 10.33 -16.18 -8.73
N ASN A 265 11.35 -15.49 -8.20
CA ASN A 265 12.46 -15.00 -9.01
C ASN A 265 13.32 -16.16 -9.51
#